data_AF-X1HLP4-F1
#
_entry.id   AF-X1HLP4-F1
#
_cell.length_a   1.000
_cell.length_b   1.000
_cell.length_c   1.000
_cell.angle_alpha   90.00
_cell.angle_beta   90.00
_cell.angle_gamma   90.00
#
_symmetry.space_group_name_H-M   'P 1'
#
loop_
_entity.id
_entity.type
_entity.pdbx_description
1 polymer ?
#
loop_
_entity_poly.entity_id
_entity_poly.type
_entity_poly.pdbx_seq_one_letter_code
_entity_poly.pdbx_strand_id
1 'polypeptide(L)'
;MLKRSINRGARETWLNPEQAVTLSQRKKITDEYFYLLTASEGYEDIAADSLYTSLLPYPTIPDLMLWGRYHGDPDNVRTAVWEKYDVPPDDFALWEWLSWQRLTTLQAQALYKRGTLTDGDFSAELARIGWDKHDRVTMRDLAYVLPNPMLLVQGNLQAEASQDIILEDISRGDIHPDYAQRYLDAVLTKPASQDIVAAALRSDPNLSDLELQLRKIGIHPAYTGIYKTLAYQIPPVADIITMAVREA
;
A
#
# COMPACT_ATOMS: atom_id res chain seq x y z
N MET A 1 64.43 10.07 -8.11
CA MET A 1 64.37 8.69 -8.65
C MET A 1 64.45 7.70 -7.50
N LEU A 2 63.32 7.16 -7.07
CA LEU A 2 63.29 5.99 -6.17
C LEU A 2 63.72 4.75 -6.98
N LYS A 3 64.93 4.25 -6.73
CA LYS A 3 65.46 3.03 -7.37
C LYS A 3 65.22 1.82 -6.46
N ARG A 4 64.64 0.75 -7.02
CA ARG A 4 64.43 -0.54 -6.33
C ARG A 4 65.77 -1.18 -5.97
N SER A 5 66.04 -1.37 -4.68
CA SER A 5 67.05 -2.33 -4.22
C SER A 5 66.41 -3.72 -4.16
N ILE A 6 66.76 -4.60 -5.09
CA ILE A 6 66.23 -5.97 -5.12
C ILE A 6 66.82 -6.73 -3.92
N ASN A 7 66.01 -6.93 -2.87
CA ASN A 7 66.42 -7.71 -1.70
C ASN A 7 66.07 -9.18 -1.94
N ARG A 8 67.09 -10.01 -2.19
CA ARG A 8 66.98 -11.47 -2.37
C ARG A 8 66.57 -12.13 -1.04
N GLY A 9 65.29 -12.03 -0.67
CA GLY A 9 64.73 -12.62 0.56
C GLY A 9 63.45 -11.97 1.09
N ALA A 10 62.99 -10.85 0.52
CA ALA A 10 61.77 -10.20 0.96
C ALA A 10 60.52 -10.84 0.33
N ARG A 11 59.45 -11.00 1.12
CA ARG A 11 58.12 -11.37 0.61
C ARG A 11 57.58 -10.16 -0.19
N GLU A 12 57.72 -10.19 -1.51
CA GLU A 12 57.32 -9.07 -2.37
C GLU A 12 56.05 -9.42 -3.16
N THR A 13 54.88 -9.34 -2.52
CA THR A 13 53.61 -9.19 -3.23
C THR A 13 53.24 -7.72 -3.22
N TRP A 14 53.31 -7.09 -4.40
CA TRP A 14 52.91 -5.69 -4.58
C TRP A 14 51.41 -5.62 -4.88
N LEU A 15 50.80 -4.45 -4.65
CA LEU A 15 49.45 -4.19 -5.11
C LEU A 15 49.44 -4.16 -6.63
N ASN A 16 48.43 -4.79 -7.24
CA ASN A 16 48.27 -4.73 -8.69
C ASN A 16 47.74 -3.34 -9.13
N PRO A 17 47.77 -3.03 -10.43
CA PRO A 17 47.34 -1.71 -10.94
C PRO A 17 45.88 -1.39 -10.62
N GLU A 18 44.97 -2.36 -10.67
CA GLU A 18 43.54 -2.16 -10.34
C GLU A 18 43.31 -1.82 -8.86
N GLN A 19 44.07 -2.46 -7.96
CA GLN A 19 44.09 -2.15 -6.53
C GLN A 19 44.69 -0.76 -6.29
N ALA A 20 45.75 -0.40 -7.02
CA ALA A 20 46.35 0.93 -6.97
C ALA A 20 45.35 2.01 -7.43
N VAL A 21 44.62 1.79 -8.53
CA VAL A 21 43.55 2.69 -8.99
C VAL A 21 42.46 2.83 -7.93
N THR A 22 41.99 1.72 -7.36
CA THR A 22 40.95 1.74 -6.31
C THR A 22 41.38 2.58 -5.11
N LEU A 23 42.62 2.44 -4.66
CA LEU A 23 43.16 3.21 -3.54
C LEU A 23 43.37 4.68 -3.91
N SER A 24 43.82 4.97 -5.13
CA SER A 24 44.00 6.32 -5.65
C SER A 24 42.67 7.07 -5.75
N GLN A 25 41.63 6.45 -6.35
CA GLN A 25 40.26 6.99 -6.42
C GLN A 25 39.69 7.33 -5.03
N ARG A 26 40.02 6.52 -4.01
CA ARG A 26 39.60 6.72 -2.61
C ARG A 26 40.51 7.68 -1.83
N LYS A 27 41.50 8.30 -2.48
CA LYS A 27 42.51 9.18 -1.89
C LYS A 27 43.24 8.54 -0.70
N LYS A 28 43.57 7.24 -0.83
CA LYS A 28 44.27 6.46 0.21
C LYS A 28 45.77 6.33 -0.03
N ILE A 29 46.24 6.70 -1.21
CA ILE A 29 47.65 6.74 -1.59
C ILE A 29 47.95 8.05 -2.31
N THR A 30 49.23 8.43 -2.38
CA THR A 30 49.69 9.60 -3.15
C THR A 30 49.81 9.27 -4.63
N ASP A 31 49.76 10.29 -5.50
CA ASP A 31 49.94 10.13 -6.95
C ASP A 31 51.32 9.53 -7.28
N GLU A 32 52.38 9.97 -6.59
CA GLU A 32 53.72 9.39 -6.73
C GLU A 32 53.74 7.88 -6.45
N TYR A 33 52.98 7.43 -5.44
CA TYR A 33 52.91 6.02 -5.11
C TYR A 33 52.04 5.24 -6.10
N PHE A 34 50.97 5.85 -6.60
CA PHE A 34 50.15 5.29 -7.68
C PHE A 34 50.97 5.05 -8.96
N TYR A 35 51.74 6.04 -9.43
CA TYR A 35 52.60 5.90 -10.61
C TYR A 35 53.73 4.89 -10.38
N LEU A 36 54.28 4.80 -9.16
CA LEU A 36 55.27 3.76 -8.82
C LEU A 36 54.68 2.35 -8.95
N LEU A 37 53.46 2.13 -8.45
CA LEU A 37 52.79 0.83 -8.50
C LEU A 37 52.47 0.43 -9.95
N THR A 38 51.93 1.35 -10.74
CA THR A 38 51.57 1.08 -12.15
C THR A 38 52.80 0.92 -13.05
N ALA A 39 53.83 1.75 -12.88
CA ALA A 39 55.09 1.62 -13.60
C ALA A 39 55.81 0.30 -13.29
N SER A 40 55.61 -0.24 -12.09
CA SER A 40 56.21 -1.53 -11.72
C SER A 40 55.67 -2.73 -12.51
N GLU A 41 54.49 -2.60 -13.08
CA GLU A 41 53.82 -3.57 -13.96
C GLU A 41 53.97 -3.19 -15.45
N GLY A 42 54.79 -2.17 -15.75
CA GLY A 42 55.14 -1.78 -17.12
C GLY A 42 54.21 -0.75 -17.77
N TYR A 43 53.29 -0.12 -17.02
CA TYR A 43 52.47 0.97 -17.54
C TYR A 43 53.29 2.26 -17.65
N GLU A 44 53.15 2.97 -18.76
CA GLU A 44 53.51 4.38 -18.84
C GLU A 44 52.46 5.24 -18.11
N ASP A 45 52.84 6.44 -17.65
CA ASP A 45 51.94 7.31 -16.87
C ASP A 45 50.60 7.59 -17.59
N ILE A 46 50.63 7.79 -18.92
CA ILE A 46 49.41 8.00 -19.74
C ILE A 46 48.52 6.76 -19.74
N ALA A 47 49.11 5.55 -19.79
CA ALA A 47 48.38 4.30 -19.72
C ALA A 47 47.83 4.06 -18.31
N ALA A 48 48.55 4.48 -17.26
CA ALA A 48 48.08 4.46 -15.89
C ALA A 48 46.87 5.39 -15.68
N ASP A 49 46.89 6.61 -16.24
CA ASP A 49 45.77 7.55 -16.20
C ASP A 49 44.54 7.04 -16.98
N SER A 50 44.79 6.37 -18.11
CA SER A 50 43.73 5.73 -18.91
C SER A 50 43.09 4.56 -18.16
N LEU A 51 43.91 3.74 -17.49
CA LEU A 51 43.43 2.65 -16.61
C LEU A 51 42.67 3.20 -15.40
N TYR A 52 43.12 4.32 -14.83
CA TYR A 52 42.41 5.00 -13.75
C TYR A 52 41.00 5.41 -14.19
N THR A 53 40.91 6.01 -15.38
CA THR A 53 39.65 6.49 -15.94
C THR A 53 38.71 5.35 -16.33
N SER A 54 39.23 4.26 -16.90
CA SER A 54 38.42 3.10 -17.32
C SER A 54 37.80 2.35 -16.13
N LEU A 55 38.42 2.42 -14.96
CA LEU A 55 37.92 1.83 -13.73
C LEU A 55 37.05 2.78 -12.89
N LEU A 56 36.78 4.00 -13.36
CA LEU A 56 35.73 4.82 -12.75
C LEU A 56 34.37 4.16 -13.00
N PRO A 57 33.47 4.10 -12.00
CA PRO A 57 32.12 3.63 -12.23
C PRO A 57 31.45 4.48 -13.33
N TYR A 58 31.06 3.82 -14.41
CA TYR A 58 30.30 4.45 -15.49
C TYR A 58 28.81 4.12 -15.35
N PRO A 59 27.88 5.04 -15.69
CA PRO A 59 26.46 4.74 -15.67
C PRO A 59 26.11 3.53 -16.54
N THR A 60 25.11 2.76 -16.13
CA THR A 60 24.65 1.61 -16.93
C THR A 60 23.91 2.10 -18.18
N ILE A 61 23.76 1.25 -19.20
CA ILE A 61 23.01 1.62 -20.41
C ILE A 61 21.58 2.10 -20.07
N PRO A 62 20.80 1.45 -19.18
CA PRO A 62 19.50 1.98 -18.73
C PRO A 62 19.56 3.38 -18.11
N ASP A 63 20.58 3.69 -17.32
CA ASP A 63 20.77 5.02 -16.73
C ASP A 63 21.06 6.07 -17.81
N LEU A 64 21.85 5.69 -18.82
CA LEU A 64 22.12 6.55 -19.98
C LEU A 64 20.87 6.76 -20.83
N MET A 65 20.03 5.74 -21.01
CA MET A 65 18.73 5.87 -21.69
C MET A 65 17.84 6.87 -20.95
N LEU A 66 17.75 6.76 -19.62
CA LEU A 66 17.00 7.69 -18.79
C LEU A 66 17.56 9.11 -18.89
N TRP A 67 18.88 9.28 -18.75
CA TRP A 67 19.56 10.57 -18.91
C TRP A 67 19.25 11.18 -20.28
N GLY A 68 19.31 10.37 -21.35
CA GLY A 68 19.00 10.76 -22.72
C GLY A 68 17.57 11.27 -22.89
N ARG A 69 16.58 10.67 -22.21
CA ARG A 69 15.18 11.17 -22.24
C ARG A 69 15.03 12.56 -21.64
N TYR A 70 15.86 12.93 -20.67
CA TYR A 70 15.81 14.24 -20.02
C TYR A 70 16.65 15.31 -20.72
N HIS A 71 17.64 14.92 -21.53
CA HIS A 71 18.61 15.84 -22.14
C HIS A 71 18.57 15.88 -23.68
N GLY A 72 17.76 15.02 -24.30
CA GLY A 72 17.52 14.96 -25.74
C GLY A 72 16.04 14.85 -26.08
N ASP A 73 15.73 14.08 -27.12
CA ASP A 73 14.35 13.75 -27.50
C ASP A 73 13.83 12.57 -26.64
N PRO A 74 12.77 12.76 -25.83
CA PRO A 74 12.21 11.70 -24.99
C PRO A 74 11.70 10.49 -25.79
N ASP A 75 11.31 10.66 -27.05
CA ASP A 75 10.78 9.59 -27.90
C ASP A 75 11.87 8.92 -28.77
N ASN A 76 13.05 9.53 -28.87
CA ASN A 76 14.21 8.99 -29.60
C ASN A 76 15.52 9.40 -28.91
N VAL A 77 16.00 8.55 -28.00
CA VAL A 77 17.19 8.87 -27.18
C VAL A 77 18.52 8.56 -27.85
N ARG A 78 18.50 8.00 -29.08
CA ARG A 78 19.68 7.47 -29.77
C ARG A 78 20.82 8.46 -29.88
N THR A 79 20.54 9.67 -30.37
CA THR A 79 21.56 10.70 -30.55
C THR A 79 22.22 11.07 -29.23
N ALA A 80 21.42 11.33 -28.18
CA ALA A 80 21.93 11.70 -26.86
C ALA A 80 22.76 10.58 -26.22
N VAL A 81 22.33 9.32 -26.35
CA VAL A 81 23.06 8.18 -25.77
C VAL A 81 24.38 7.94 -26.50
N TRP A 82 24.40 7.99 -27.83
CA TRP A 82 25.62 7.78 -28.63
C TRP A 82 26.66 8.89 -28.48
N GLU A 83 26.29 10.08 -28.02
CA GLU A 83 27.26 11.10 -27.59
C GLU A 83 28.07 10.67 -26.35
N LYS A 84 27.55 9.73 -25.55
CA LYS A 84 28.16 9.29 -24.28
C LYS A 84 28.65 7.86 -24.31
N TYR A 85 28.01 6.98 -25.08
CA TYR A 85 28.33 5.56 -25.05
C TYR A 85 27.98 4.89 -26.38
N ASP A 86 28.91 4.08 -26.89
CA ASP A 86 28.77 3.37 -28.16
C ASP A 86 27.96 2.07 -27.97
N VAL A 87 26.63 2.19 -28.01
CA VAL A 87 25.72 1.04 -28.00
C VAL A 87 25.61 0.49 -29.42
N PRO A 88 25.85 -0.82 -29.66
CA PRO A 88 25.71 -1.41 -30.98
C PRO A 88 24.33 -1.11 -31.61
N PRO A 89 24.27 -0.73 -32.91
CA PRO A 89 23.01 -0.39 -33.57
C PRO A 89 21.94 -1.48 -33.51
N ASP A 90 22.36 -2.75 -33.56
CA ASP A 90 21.47 -3.91 -33.52
C ASP A 90 20.85 -4.14 -32.13
N ASP A 91 21.56 -3.74 -31.06
CA ASP A 91 21.11 -3.91 -29.67
C ASP A 91 20.35 -2.68 -29.14
N PHE A 92 20.47 -1.54 -29.81
CA PHE A 92 19.91 -0.27 -29.32
C PHE A 92 18.41 -0.38 -29.04
N ALA A 93 17.65 -1.00 -29.97
CA ALA A 93 16.20 -1.14 -29.84
C ALA A 93 15.79 -1.98 -28.62
N LEU A 94 16.58 -3.01 -28.27
CA LEU A 94 16.35 -3.82 -27.08
C LEU A 94 16.54 -2.99 -25.81
N TRP A 95 17.65 -2.25 -25.71
CA TRP A 95 17.95 -1.39 -24.56
C TRP A 95 16.92 -0.27 -24.39
N GLU A 96 16.52 0.35 -25.49
CA GLU A 96 15.48 1.38 -25.49
C GLU A 96 14.15 0.81 -24.98
N TRP A 97 13.74 -0.35 -25.48
CA TRP A 97 12.52 -1.01 -25.02
C TRP A 97 12.57 -1.32 -23.52
N LEU A 98 13.68 -1.87 -23.02
CA LEU A 98 13.86 -2.19 -21.59
C LEU A 98 13.83 -0.96 -20.67
N SER A 99 14.20 0.22 -21.18
CA SER A 99 14.20 1.46 -20.40
C SER A 99 12.81 2.08 -20.21
N TRP A 100 11.82 1.67 -21.01
CA TRP A 100 10.47 2.22 -20.92
C TRP A 100 9.71 1.67 -19.71
N GLN A 101 8.93 2.53 -19.08
CA GLN A 101 7.95 2.11 -18.09
C GLN A 101 6.84 1.28 -18.76
N ARG A 102 6.27 0.35 -17.99
CA ARG A 102 5.13 -0.49 -18.39
C ARG A 102 4.00 -0.28 -17.39
N LEU A 103 2.77 -0.54 -17.82
CA LEU A 103 1.65 -0.53 -16.90
C LEU A 103 1.90 -1.61 -15.83
N THR A 104 1.73 -1.22 -14.57
CA THR A 104 1.69 -2.18 -13.48
C THR A 104 0.31 -2.83 -13.41
N THR A 105 0.20 -3.98 -12.74
CA THR A 105 -1.09 -4.64 -12.49
C THR A 105 -2.14 -3.69 -11.90
N LEU A 106 -1.73 -2.84 -10.94
CA LEU A 106 -2.62 -1.87 -10.30
C LEU A 106 -3.07 -0.76 -11.26
N GLN A 107 -2.18 -0.28 -12.13
CA GLN A 107 -2.53 0.72 -13.15
C GLN A 107 -3.49 0.12 -14.19
N ALA A 108 -3.24 -1.12 -14.64
CA ALA A 108 -4.13 -1.83 -15.54
C ALA A 108 -5.52 -2.04 -14.91
N GLN A 109 -5.59 -2.46 -13.64
CA GLN A 109 -6.86 -2.59 -12.90
C GLN A 109 -7.59 -1.26 -12.78
N ALA A 110 -6.88 -0.17 -12.52
CA ALA A 110 -7.48 1.16 -12.42
C ALA A 110 -8.05 1.63 -13.77
N LEU A 111 -7.34 1.41 -14.87
CA LEU A 111 -7.81 1.73 -16.23
C LEU A 111 -9.01 0.88 -16.62
N TYR A 112 -9.01 -0.42 -16.28
CA TYR A 112 -10.15 -1.31 -16.48
C TYR A 112 -11.39 -0.82 -15.73
N LYS A 113 -11.27 -0.54 -14.43
CA LYS A 113 -12.39 -0.01 -13.62
C LYS A 113 -12.96 1.31 -14.14
N ARG A 114 -12.13 2.14 -14.76
CA ARG A 114 -12.54 3.42 -15.36
C ARG A 114 -13.15 3.26 -16.76
N GLY A 115 -13.22 2.04 -17.28
CA GLY A 115 -13.72 1.74 -18.62
C GLY A 115 -12.77 2.14 -19.75
N THR A 116 -11.50 2.43 -19.44
CA THR A 116 -10.49 2.77 -20.46
C THR A 116 -9.96 1.52 -21.15
N LEU A 117 -9.77 0.43 -20.41
CA LEU A 117 -9.43 -0.88 -20.97
C LEU A 117 -10.70 -1.74 -21.04
N THR A 118 -10.91 -2.40 -22.17
CA THR A 118 -11.93 -3.47 -22.24
C THR A 118 -11.44 -4.71 -21.48
N ASP A 119 -12.32 -5.69 -21.26
CA ASP A 119 -11.93 -6.97 -20.62
C ASP A 119 -10.85 -7.70 -21.44
N GLY A 120 -10.93 -7.63 -22.77
CA GLY A 120 -9.92 -8.16 -23.68
C GLY A 120 -8.58 -7.44 -23.57
N ASP A 121 -8.59 -6.10 -23.55
CA ASP A 121 -7.37 -5.30 -23.45
C ASP A 121 -6.70 -5.47 -22.08
N PHE A 122 -7.49 -5.52 -21.00
CA PHE A 122 -7.01 -5.78 -19.65
C PHE A 122 -6.34 -7.15 -19.54
N SER A 123 -6.99 -8.19 -20.07
CA SER A 123 -6.43 -9.56 -20.06
C SER A 123 -5.14 -9.65 -20.89
N ALA A 124 -5.08 -8.95 -22.02
CA ALA A 124 -3.86 -8.87 -22.84
C ALA A 124 -2.73 -8.13 -22.11
N GLU A 125 -3.03 -7.04 -21.39
CA GLU A 125 -2.02 -6.30 -20.64
C GLU A 125 -1.49 -7.11 -19.45
N LEU A 126 -2.36 -7.80 -18.71
CA LEU A 126 -1.92 -8.73 -17.66
C LEU A 126 -1.06 -9.86 -18.21
N ALA A 127 -1.33 -10.34 -19.43
CA ALA A 127 -0.48 -11.32 -20.11
C ALA A 127 0.93 -10.78 -20.38
N ARG A 128 1.04 -9.52 -20.82
CA ARG A 128 2.34 -8.85 -21.06
C ARG A 128 3.11 -8.61 -19.76
N ILE A 129 2.40 -8.30 -18.67
CA ILE A 129 2.99 -8.13 -17.33
C ILE A 129 3.53 -9.47 -16.79
N GLY A 130 2.93 -10.60 -17.19
CA GLY A 130 3.40 -11.94 -16.85
C GLY A 130 2.41 -12.78 -16.05
N TRP A 131 1.17 -12.34 -15.88
CA TRP A 131 0.13 -13.18 -15.27
C TRP A 131 -0.25 -14.34 -16.17
N ASP A 132 -0.41 -15.51 -15.57
CA ASP A 132 -0.89 -16.70 -16.26
C ASP A 132 -2.34 -16.51 -16.75
N LYS A 133 -2.85 -17.42 -17.60
CA LYS A 133 -4.20 -17.29 -18.16
C LYS A 133 -5.29 -17.40 -17.09
N HIS A 134 -5.08 -18.23 -16.06
CA HIS A 134 -6.09 -18.51 -15.03
C HIS A 134 -6.24 -17.36 -14.03
N ASP A 135 -5.15 -16.76 -13.60
CA ASP A 135 -5.12 -15.71 -12.57
C ASP A 135 -5.62 -14.37 -13.08
N ARG A 136 -5.61 -14.13 -14.40
CA ARG A 136 -6.10 -12.86 -14.99
C ARG A 136 -7.54 -12.53 -14.61
N VAL A 137 -8.40 -13.54 -14.52
CA VAL A 137 -9.80 -13.36 -14.13
C VAL A 137 -9.89 -12.98 -12.65
N THR A 138 -9.15 -13.68 -11.80
CA THR A 138 -9.07 -13.37 -10.36
C THR A 138 -8.53 -11.96 -10.12
N MET A 139 -7.49 -11.56 -10.87
CA MET A 139 -6.92 -10.22 -10.78
C MET A 139 -7.87 -9.13 -11.29
N ARG A 140 -8.75 -9.45 -12.23
CA ARG A 140 -9.81 -8.52 -12.64
C ARG A 140 -10.78 -8.28 -11.49
N ASP A 141 -11.25 -9.34 -10.85
CA ASP A 141 -12.27 -9.24 -9.82
C ASP A 141 -11.70 -8.57 -8.55
N LEU A 142 -10.42 -8.83 -8.23
CA LEU A 142 -9.66 -8.14 -7.19
C LEU A 142 -9.55 -6.62 -7.43
N ALA A 143 -9.78 -6.13 -8.65
CA ALA A 143 -9.77 -4.70 -8.91
C ALA A 143 -10.87 -3.99 -8.10
N TYR A 144 -12.00 -4.65 -7.85
CA TYR A 144 -13.16 -4.07 -7.19
C TYR A 144 -13.06 -4.16 -5.68
N VAL A 145 -13.60 -3.13 -5.01
CA VAL A 145 -13.76 -3.13 -3.55
C VAL A 145 -15.15 -3.65 -3.25
N LEU A 146 -15.26 -4.59 -2.32
CA LEU A 146 -16.55 -5.01 -1.79
C LEU A 146 -17.14 -3.89 -0.92
N PRO A 147 -18.45 -3.57 -1.03
CA PRO A 147 -19.08 -2.61 -0.14
C PRO A 147 -18.91 -3.03 1.32
N ASN A 148 -18.93 -2.06 2.23
CA ASN A 148 -18.87 -2.41 3.65
C ASN A 148 -20.08 -3.29 4.04
N PRO A 149 -19.94 -4.17 5.05
CA PRO A 149 -21.00 -5.08 5.46
C PRO A 149 -22.32 -4.40 5.81
N MET A 150 -22.27 -3.21 6.42
CA MET A 150 -23.48 -2.48 6.79
C MET A 150 -24.31 -2.06 5.57
N LEU A 151 -23.66 -1.58 4.51
CA LEU A 151 -24.35 -1.21 3.26
C LEU A 151 -24.89 -2.46 2.55
N LEU A 152 -24.14 -3.57 2.58
CA LEU A 152 -24.63 -4.86 2.07
C LEU A 152 -25.90 -5.30 2.80
N VAL A 153 -25.91 -5.22 4.13
CA VAL A 153 -27.10 -5.53 4.94
C VAL A 153 -28.26 -4.62 4.59
N GLN A 154 -28.04 -3.31 4.52
CA GLN A 154 -29.11 -2.36 4.19
C GLN A 154 -29.70 -2.60 2.80
N GLY A 155 -28.85 -2.84 1.80
CA GLY A 155 -29.28 -3.16 0.44
C GLY A 155 -30.07 -4.48 0.38
N ASN A 156 -29.58 -5.51 1.07
CA ASN A 156 -30.24 -6.82 1.11
C ASN A 156 -31.59 -6.76 1.84
N LEU A 157 -31.70 -5.99 2.93
CA LEU A 157 -32.97 -5.75 3.62
C LEU A 157 -33.97 -5.03 2.71
N GLN A 158 -33.52 -4.02 1.96
CA GLN A 158 -34.37 -3.30 1.00
C GLN A 158 -34.82 -4.20 -0.16
N ALA A 159 -33.99 -5.15 -0.58
CA ALA A 159 -34.28 -6.12 -1.63
C ALA A 159 -35.06 -7.36 -1.14
N GLU A 160 -35.46 -7.40 0.13
CA GLU A 160 -36.15 -8.54 0.75
C GLU A 160 -35.38 -9.87 0.59
N ALA A 161 -34.04 -9.81 0.63
CA ALA A 161 -33.20 -11.01 0.56
C ALA A 161 -33.41 -11.91 1.79
N SER A 162 -33.18 -13.22 1.62
CA SER A 162 -33.25 -14.15 2.74
C SER A 162 -32.15 -13.89 3.76
N GLN A 163 -32.39 -14.29 5.01
CA GLN A 163 -31.40 -14.15 6.08
C GLN A 163 -30.08 -14.87 5.75
N ASP A 164 -30.14 -16.04 5.11
CA ASP A 164 -28.95 -16.79 4.70
C ASP A 164 -28.07 -15.98 3.73
N ILE A 165 -28.68 -15.31 2.75
CA ILE A 165 -27.98 -14.43 1.80
C ILE A 165 -27.34 -13.25 2.54
N ILE A 166 -28.08 -12.63 3.47
CA ILE A 166 -27.58 -11.51 4.26
C ILE A 166 -26.33 -11.92 5.06
N LEU A 167 -26.35 -13.10 5.71
CA LEU A 167 -25.21 -13.60 6.49
C LEU A 167 -24.00 -13.94 5.61
N GLU A 168 -24.23 -14.49 4.42
CA GLU A 168 -23.17 -14.76 3.45
C GLU A 168 -22.50 -13.44 2.99
N ASP A 169 -23.29 -12.43 2.61
CA ASP A 169 -22.77 -11.15 2.13
C ASP A 169 -22.05 -10.35 3.23
N ILE A 170 -22.54 -10.40 4.48
CA ILE A 170 -21.79 -9.87 5.64
C ILE A 170 -20.40 -10.50 5.70
N SER A 171 -20.33 -11.82 5.49
CA SER A 171 -19.06 -12.56 5.59
C SER A 171 -18.10 -12.21 4.45
N ARG A 172 -18.65 -11.99 3.25
CA ARG A 172 -17.89 -11.52 2.08
C ARG A 172 -17.33 -10.11 2.30
N GLY A 173 -18.02 -9.26 3.06
CA GLY A 173 -17.57 -7.90 3.42
C GLY A 173 -16.54 -7.82 4.56
N ASP A 174 -15.73 -8.86 4.77
CA ASP A 174 -14.66 -8.95 5.79
C ASP A 174 -15.09 -9.22 7.25
N ILE A 175 -16.36 -9.57 7.53
CA ILE A 175 -16.76 -10.06 8.85
C ILE A 175 -16.56 -11.57 8.93
N HIS A 176 -15.90 -12.07 9.96
CA HIS A 176 -15.75 -13.53 10.13
C HIS A 176 -17.14 -14.22 10.22
N PRO A 177 -17.37 -15.37 9.55
CA PRO A 177 -18.67 -16.05 9.54
C PRO A 177 -19.27 -16.29 10.93
N ASP A 178 -18.45 -16.67 11.92
CA ASP A 178 -18.88 -16.87 13.32
C ASP A 178 -19.50 -15.62 13.98
N TYR A 179 -19.24 -14.43 13.44
CA TYR A 179 -19.77 -13.17 13.94
C TYR A 179 -20.85 -12.56 13.04
N ALA A 180 -21.15 -13.16 11.88
CA ALA A 180 -22.09 -12.60 10.92
C ALA A 180 -23.49 -12.41 11.52
N GLN A 181 -23.99 -13.40 12.26
CA GLN A 181 -25.29 -13.28 12.95
C GLN A 181 -25.27 -12.16 14.00
N ARG A 182 -24.22 -12.10 14.83
CA ARG A 182 -24.10 -11.04 15.85
C ARG A 182 -24.00 -9.65 15.21
N TYR A 183 -23.34 -9.55 14.06
CA TYR A 183 -23.27 -8.32 13.29
C TYR A 183 -24.64 -7.91 12.75
N LEU A 184 -25.37 -8.85 12.13
CA LEU A 184 -26.74 -8.62 11.66
C LEU A 184 -27.64 -8.14 12.80
N ASP A 185 -27.66 -8.86 13.92
CA ASP A 185 -28.45 -8.51 15.10
C ASP A 185 -28.11 -7.11 15.65
N ALA A 186 -26.87 -6.67 15.50
CA ALA A 186 -26.44 -5.34 15.92
C ALA A 186 -26.85 -4.23 14.94
N VAL A 187 -26.96 -4.54 13.65
CA VAL A 187 -27.39 -3.60 12.58
C VAL A 187 -28.91 -3.46 12.52
N LEU A 188 -29.64 -4.55 12.77
CA LEU A 188 -31.09 -4.52 12.78
C LEU A 188 -31.61 -3.45 13.75
N THR A 189 -32.69 -2.79 13.33
CA THR A 189 -33.21 -1.61 14.03
C THR A 189 -33.58 -1.98 15.46
N LYS A 190 -32.98 -1.26 16.41
CA LYS A 190 -33.32 -1.32 17.83
C LYS A 190 -34.59 -0.51 18.07
N PRO A 191 -35.51 -0.97 18.92
CA PRO A 191 -36.68 -0.18 19.30
C PRO A 191 -36.25 1.16 19.90
N ALA A 192 -37.06 2.20 19.70
CA ALA A 192 -36.78 3.50 20.30
C ALA A 192 -36.79 3.37 21.83
N SER A 193 -35.92 4.11 22.50
CA SER A 193 -35.82 4.08 23.96
C SER A 193 -37.15 4.42 24.64
N GLN A 194 -37.96 5.30 24.04
CA GLN A 194 -39.31 5.64 24.52
C GLN A 194 -40.27 4.45 24.45
N ASP A 195 -40.24 3.67 23.36
CA ASP A 195 -41.09 2.49 23.20
C ASP A 195 -40.74 1.42 24.23
N ILE A 196 -39.43 1.24 24.51
CA ILE A 196 -38.95 0.35 25.57
C ILE A 196 -39.49 0.79 26.94
N VAL A 197 -39.39 2.08 27.26
CA VAL A 197 -39.90 2.63 28.52
C VAL A 197 -41.42 2.44 28.64
N ALA A 198 -42.17 2.74 27.58
CA ALA A 198 -43.62 2.60 27.57
C ALA A 198 -44.05 1.12 27.70
N ALA A 199 -43.36 0.20 27.02
CA ALA A 199 -43.60 -1.24 27.16
C ALA A 199 -43.27 -1.72 28.58
N ALA A 200 -42.15 -1.28 29.15
CA ALA A 200 -41.76 -1.64 30.52
C ALA A 200 -42.79 -1.17 31.55
N LEU A 201 -43.26 0.08 31.47
CA LEU A 201 -44.29 0.62 32.39
C LEU A 201 -45.60 -0.18 32.36
N ARG A 202 -45.99 -0.74 31.21
CA ARG A 202 -47.21 -1.56 31.09
C ARG A 202 -47.07 -2.91 31.77
N SER A 203 -45.86 -3.46 31.83
CA SER A 203 -45.60 -4.79 32.39
C SER A 203 -45.17 -4.75 33.86
N ASP A 204 -44.27 -3.81 34.21
CA ASP A 204 -43.77 -3.58 35.55
C ASP A 204 -43.68 -2.06 35.83
N PRO A 205 -44.63 -1.51 36.61
CA PRO A 205 -44.60 -0.12 37.02
C PRO A 205 -43.34 0.28 37.78
N ASN A 206 -42.53 -0.64 38.31
CA ASN A 206 -41.29 -0.33 39.02
C ASN A 206 -40.06 -0.25 38.10
N LEU A 207 -40.20 -0.55 36.80
CA LEU A 207 -39.12 -0.45 35.81
C LEU A 207 -37.87 -1.26 36.18
N SER A 208 -38.07 -2.42 36.81
CA SER A 208 -36.99 -3.21 37.39
C SER A 208 -35.98 -3.67 36.34
N ASP A 209 -36.46 -4.07 35.16
CA ASP A 209 -35.64 -4.56 34.03
C ASP A 209 -35.25 -3.48 33.00
N LEU A 210 -35.67 -2.22 33.21
CA LEU A 210 -35.49 -1.15 32.22
C LEU A 210 -34.01 -0.91 31.89
N GLU A 211 -33.14 -0.97 32.90
CA GLU A 211 -31.70 -0.79 32.72
C GLU A 211 -31.09 -1.81 31.74
N LEU A 212 -31.46 -3.08 31.90
CA LEU A 212 -30.99 -4.16 31.04
C LEU A 212 -31.47 -3.98 29.60
N GLN A 213 -32.73 -3.57 29.41
CA GLN A 213 -33.31 -3.34 28.09
C GLN A 213 -32.68 -2.14 27.37
N LEU A 214 -32.47 -1.03 28.09
CA LEU A 214 -31.79 0.15 27.54
C LEU A 214 -30.32 -0.15 27.19
N ARG A 215 -29.62 -0.95 27.99
CA ARG A 215 -28.25 -1.39 27.67
C ARG A 215 -28.17 -2.18 26.37
N LYS A 216 -29.15 -3.05 26.07
CA LYS A 216 -29.19 -3.84 24.82
C LYS A 216 -29.24 -2.97 23.56
N ILE A 217 -29.87 -1.80 23.65
CA ILE A 217 -29.90 -0.86 22.52
C ILE A 217 -28.70 0.10 22.49
N GLY A 218 -27.80 0.03 23.47
CA GLY A 218 -26.57 0.82 23.53
C GLY A 218 -26.64 2.06 24.42
N ILE A 219 -27.65 2.19 25.30
CA ILE A 219 -27.67 3.26 26.29
C ILE A 219 -26.66 2.96 27.39
N HIS A 220 -25.76 3.92 27.65
CA HIS A 220 -24.77 3.82 28.71
C HIS A 220 -25.45 3.81 30.10
N PRO A 221 -25.03 2.94 31.05
CA PRO A 221 -25.67 2.81 32.37
C PRO A 221 -25.79 4.13 33.16
N ALA A 222 -24.85 5.06 32.96
CA ALA A 222 -24.89 6.38 33.60
C ALA A 222 -26.13 7.23 33.24
N TYR A 223 -26.78 6.95 32.11
CA TYR A 223 -27.98 7.68 31.68
C TYR A 223 -29.28 6.98 32.05
N THR A 224 -29.24 5.75 32.58
CA THR A 224 -30.44 4.99 32.95
C THR A 224 -31.31 5.75 33.96
N GLY A 225 -30.68 6.48 34.90
CA GLY A 225 -31.39 7.32 35.87
C GLY A 225 -32.28 8.37 35.19
N ILE A 226 -31.79 9.00 34.12
CA ILE A 226 -32.56 10.00 33.35
C ILE A 226 -33.81 9.36 32.74
N TYR A 227 -33.68 8.19 32.11
CA TYR A 227 -34.80 7.49 31.53
C TYR A 227 -35.84 7.04 32.57
N LYS A 228 -35.40 6.61 33.76
CA LYS A 228 -36.29 6.28 34.88
C LYS A 228 -37.04 7.52 35.38
N THR A 229 -36.35 8.65 35.54
CA THR A 229 -36.98 9.91 35.96
C THR A 229 -38.00 10.39 34.94
N LEU A 230 -37.69 10.31 33.64
CA LEU A 230 -38.59 10.75 32.57
C LEU A 230 -39.74 9.76 32.28
N ALA A 231 -39.67 8.53 32.78
CA ALA A 231 -40.70 7.52 32.57
C ALA A 231 -42.01 7.88 33.28
N TYR A 232 -41.94 8.46 34.48
CA TYR A 232 -43.12 8.90 35.21
C TYR A 232 -43.44 10.35 34.85
N GLN A 233 -44.65 10.59 34.36
CA GLN A 233 -45.14 11.95 34.20
C GLN A 233 -45.23 12.60 35.58
N ILE A 234 -44.74 13.84 35.70
CA ILE A 234 -45.03 14.67 36.87
C ILE A 234 -46.54 14.89 36.87
N PRO A 235 -47.29 14.46 37.90
CA PRO A 235 -48.73 14.69 37.93
C PRO A 235 -49.00 16.19 37.79
N PRO A 236 -50.04 16.60 37.02
CA PRO A 236 -50.43 17.99 36.93
C PRO A 236 -50.57 18.59 38.34
N VAL A 237 -50.11 19.82 38.55
CA VAL A 237 -50.14 20.48 39.88
C VAL A 237 -51.55 20.45 40.49
N ALA A 238 -52.59 20.49 39.65
CA ALA A 238 -53.98 20.35 40.06
C ALA A 238 -54.27 19.01 40.76
N ASP A 239 -53.75 17.88 40.24
CA ASP A 239 -53.98 16.55 40.79
C ASP A 239 -53.26 16.37 42.14
N ILE A 240 -52.07 16.96 42.30
CA ILE A 240 -51.31 16.98 43.56
C ILE A 240 -52.09 17.71 44.67
N ILE A 241 -52.70 18.85 44.35
CA ILE A 241 -53.50 19.63 45.30
C ILE A 241 -54.75 18.84 45.72
N THR A 242 -55.44 18.17 44.78
CA THR A 242 -56.61 17.34 45.12
C THR A 242 -56.27 16.08 45.93
N MET A 243 -55.11 15.47 45.73
CA MET A 243 -54.65 14.35 46.57
C MET A 243 -54.32 14.80 47.99
N ALA A 244 -53.59 15.92 48.14
CA ALA A 244 -53.21 16.45 49.45
C ALA A 244 -54.43 16.88 50.29
N VAL A 245 -55.52 17.34 49.66
CA VAL A 245 -56.77 17.72 50.33
C VAL A 245 -57.65 16.52 50.70
N ARG A 246 -57.46 15.34 50.07
CA ARG A 246 -58.19 14.11 50.41
C ARG A 246 -57.58 13.33 51.58
N GLU A 247 -56.30 13.55 51.87
CA GLU A 247 -55.55 12.85 52.91
C GLU A 247 -55.38 13.66 54.22
N ALA A 248 -55.90 14.89 54.28
CA ALA A 248 -55.94 15.76 55.47
C ALA A 248 -57.32 15.75 56.13
#